data_AF-T1G2Z9-F1
#
_entry.id   AF-T1G2Z9-F1
#
_cell.length_a   1.000
_cell.length_b   1.000
_cell.length_c   1.000
_cell.angle_alpha   90.00
_cell.angle_beta   90.00
_cell.angle_gamma   90.00
#
_symmetry.space_group_name_H-M   'P 1'
#
loop_
_entity.id
_entity.type
_entity.pdbx_description
1 polymer ?
#
loop_
_entity_poly.entity_id
_entity_poly.type
_entity_poly.pdbx_seq_one_letter_code
_entity_poly.pdbx_strand_id
1 'polypeptide(L)'
;MYVCMYVCMYVCMYVCMYVCMYVCMYVCMYVCMYVCMYVCMYVCMYVCMYVCMYVCMYVCMYVCMYVCMYVCMYVCMYVCMYVCMYVCMYVCMYVCMYVCMYVCMYVCMLKPKHDE
;
A
#
# COMPACT_ATOMS: atom_id res chain seq x y z
N MET A 1 0.26 -49.14 -67.07
CA MET A 1 0.32 -49.50 -65.63
C MET A 1 1.49 -48.85 -64.90
N TYR A 2 2.73 -48.97 -65.40
CA TYR A 2 3.92 -48.32 -64.81
C TYR A 2 3.81 -46.79 -64.68
N VAL A 3 3.35 -46.11 -65.73
CA VAL A 3 3.19 -44.64 -65.71
C VAL A 3 2.18 -44.19 -64.64
N CYS A 4 1.03 -44.86 -64.52
CA CYS A 4 0.05 -44.54 -63.49
C CYS A 4 0.60 -44.75 -62.08
N MET A 5 1.35 -45.84 -61.82
CA MET A 5 1.96 -46.05 -60.50
C MET A 5 3.02 -45.00 -60.17
N TYR A 6 3.84 -44.62 -61.16
CA TYR A 6 4.88 -43.61 -60.96
C TYR A 6 4.27 -42.23 -60.66
N VAL A 7 3.23 -41.83 -61.41
CA VAL A 7 2.52 -40.56 -61.17
C VAL A 7 1.81 -40.58 -59.82
N CYS A 8 1.12 -41.66 -59.46
CA CYS A 8 0.48 -41.76 -58.13
C CYS A 8 1.49 -41.66 -56.99
N MET A 9 2.61 -42.38 -57.07
CA MET A 9 3.66 -42.33 -56.05
C MET A 9 4.27 -40.93 -55.94
N TYR A 10 4.56 -40.29 -57.06
CA TYR A 10 5.16 -38.96 -57.07
C TYR A 10 4.21 -37.91 -56.50
N VAL A 11 2.95 -37.93 -56.91
CA VAL A 11 1.92 -37.01 -56.40
C VAL A 11 1.66 -37.24 -54.92
N CYS A 12 1.49 -38.49 -54.47
CA CYS A 12 1.30 -38.79 -53.05
C CYS A 12 2.49 -38.31 -52.21
N MET A 13 3.72 -38.62 -52.63
CA MET A 13 4.92 -38.20 -51.90
C MET A 13 5.05 -36.69 -51.84
N TYR A 14 4.84 -36.00 -52.96
CA TYR A 14 4.99 -34.56 -53.02
C TYR A 14 3.90 -33.84 -52.23
N VAL A 15 2.65 -34.27 -52.36
CA VAL A 15 1.52 -33.70 -51.60
C VAL A 15 1.66 -33.99 -50.12
N CYS A 16 1.97 -35.23 -49.70
CA CYS A 16 2.18 -35.53 -48.28
C CYS A 16 3.35 -34.73 -47.70
N MET A 17 4.49 -34.67 -48.39
CA MET A 17 5.65 -33.92 -47.90
C MET A 17 5.35 -32.43 -47.80
N TYR A 18 4.73 -31.84 -48.83
CA TYR A 18 4.44 -30.41 -48.86
C TYR A 18 3.38 -30.04 -47.83
N VAL A 19 2.30 -30.81 -47.74
CA VAL A 19 1.22 -30.57 -46.76
C VAL A 19 1.74 -30.79 -45.34
N CYS A 20 2.45 -31.88 -45.06
CA CYS A 20 3.01 -32.09 -43.71
C CYS A 20 4.00 -31.00 -43.34
N MET A 21 4.94 -30.64 -44.21
CA MET A 21 5.92 -29.60 -43.91
C MET A 21 5.25 -28.24 -43.72
N TYR A 22 4.33 -27.86 -44.61
CA TYR A 22 3.70 -26.55 -44.55
C TYR A 22 2.75 -26.45 -43.35
N VAL A 23 1.92 -27.47 -43.11
CA VAL A 23 0.98 -27.48 -41.99
C VAL A 23 1.75 -27.56 -40.67
N CYS A 24 2.73 -28.46 -40.52
CA CYS A 24 3.50 -28.53 -39.28
C CYS A 24 4.28 -27.23 -39.04
N MET A 25 4.99 -26.69 -40.03
CA MET A 25 5.76 -25.46 -39.84
C MET A 25 4.85 -24.28 -39.53
N TYR A 26 3.76 -24.10 -40.28
CA TYR A 26 2.87 -22.96 -40.11
C TYR A 26 2.10 -23.05 -38.80
N VAL A 27 1.54 -24.22 -38.46
CA VAL A 27 0.81 -24.41 -37.21
C VAL A 27 1.76 -24.32 -36.02
N CYS A 28 2.92 -24.98 -36.05
CA CYS A 28 3.87 -24.87 -34.94
C CYS A 28 4.36 -23.44 -34.77
N MET A 29 4.79 -22.76 -35.84
CA MET A 29 5.27 -21.38 -35.73
C MET A 29 4.18 -20.43 -35.27
N TYR A 30 2.98 -20.51 -35.86
CA TYR A 30 1.89 -19.60 -35.52
C TYR A 30 1.35 -19.85 -34.12
N VAL A 31 1.11 -21.11 -33.74
CA VAL A 31 0.64 -21.46 -32.40
C VAL A 31 1.70 -21.13 -31.36
N CYS A 32 2.96 -21.52 -31.56
CA CYS A 32 4.02 -21.19 -30.60
C CYS A 32 4.21 -19.67 -30.49
N MET A 33 4.33 -18.94 -31.59
CA MET A 33 4.52 -17.49 -31.53
C MET A 33 3.30 -16.80 -30.91
N TYR A 34 2.10 -17.11 -31.36
CA TYR A 34 0.90 -16.43 -30.89
C TYR A 34 0.59 -16.79 -29.43
N VAL A 35 0.64 -18.07 -29.06
CA VAL A 35 0.39 -18.49 -27.67
C VAL A 35 1.49 -17.98 -26.76
N CYS A 36 2.77 -18.14 -27.10
CA CYS A 36 3.85 -17.64 -26.25
C CYS A 36 3.78 -16.11 -26.12
N MET A 37 3.66 -15.37 -27.22
CA MET A 37 3.60 -13.90 -27.15
C MET A 37 2.36 -13.43 -26.41
N TYR A 38 1.18 -13.96 -26.72
CA TYR A 38 -0.06 -13.49 -26.12
C TYR A 38 -0.16 -13.88 -24.65
N VAL A 39 0.17 -15.13 -24.30
CA VAL A 39 0.15 -15.58 -22.91
C VAL A 39 1.24 -14.87 -22.11
N CYS A 40 2.48 -14.78 -22.60
CA CYS A 40 3.53 -14.07 -21.87
C CYS A 40 3.18 -12.59 -21.71
N MET A 41 2.78 -11.89 -22.77
CA MET A 41 2.45 -10.47 -22.69
C MET A 41 1.25 -10.22 -21.78
N TYR A 42 0.17 -11.00 -21.94
CA TYR A 42 -1.05 -10.82 -21.14
C TYR A 42 -0.81 -11.17 -19.68
N VAL A 43 -0.17 -12.31 -19.40
CA VAL A 43 0.13 -12.74 -18.02
C VAL A 43 1.11 -11.77 -17.38
N CYS A 44 2.21 -11.40 -18.04
CA CYS A 44 3.16 -10.43 -17.49
C CYS A 44 2.49 -9.08 -17.25
N MET A 45 1.77 -8.52 -18.22
CA MET A 45 1.12 -7.22 -18.06
C MET A 45 0.05 -7.26 -16.99
N TYR A 46 -0.82 -8.26 -16.98
CA TYR A 46 -1.92 -8.36 -16.02
C TYR A 46 -1.38 -8.62 -14.61
N VAL A 47 -0.46 -9.57 -14.44
CA VAL A 47 0.13 -9.88 -13.14
C VAL A 47 0.93 -8.70 -12.63
N CYS A 48 1.82 -8.11 -13.45
CA CYS A 48 2.60 -6.94 -13.01
C CYS A 48 1.69 -5.77 -12.68
N MET A 49 0.74 -5.40 -13.54
CA MET A 49 -0.16 -4.27 -13.28
C MET A 49 -1.03 -4.52 -12.05
N TYR A 50 -1.65 -5.70 -11.95
CA TYR A 50 -2.54 -6.00 -10.84
C TYR A 50 -1.78 -6.10 -9.52
N VAL A 51 -0.65 -6.82 -9.49
CA VAL A 51 0.16 -6.95 -8.28
C VAL A 51 0.77 -5.60 -7.89
N CYS A 52 1.37 -4.86 -8.82
CA CYS A 52 1.92 -3.54 -8.50
C CYS A 52 0.84 -2.58 -8.04
N MET A 53 -0.28 -2.45 -8.77
CA MET A 53 -1.35 -1.53 -8.38
C MET A 53 -1.99 -1.94 -7.05
N TYR A 54 -2.31 -3.21 -6.86
CA TYR A 54 -2.98 -3.67 -5.65
C TYR A 54 -2.04 -3.59 -4.45
N VAL A 55 -0.80 -4.07 -4.57
CA VAL A 55 0.18 -4.00 -3.47
C VAL A 55 0.53 -2.55 -3.17
N CYS A 56 0.86 -1.72 -4.17
CA CYS A 56 1.18 -0.32 -3.91
C CYS A 56 -0.02 0.42 -3.32
N MET A 57 -1.22 0.32 -3.90
CA MET A 57 -2.40 1.02 -3.37
C MET A 57 -2.75 0.53 -1.98
N TYR A 58 -2.82 -0.79 -1.75
CA TYR A 58 -3.23 -1.34 -0.47
C TYR A 58 -2.18 -1.05 0.61
N VAL A 59 -0.90 -1.31 0.33
CA VAL A 59 0.18 -1.04 1.29
C VAL A 59 0.30 0.46 1.54
N CYS A 60 0.35 1.30 0.52
CA CYS A 60 0.45 2.75 0.73
C CYS A 60 -0.77 3.29 1.46
N MET A 61 -2.00 2.94 1.05
CA MET A 61 -3.20 3.43 1.72
C MET A 61 -3.29 2.94 3.15
N TYR A 62 -3.06 1.64 3.39
CA TYR A 62 -3.18 1.07 4.72
C TYR A 62 -2.07 1.60 5.64
N VAL A 63 -0.82 1.61 5.20
CA VAL A 63 0.30 2.14 5.99
C VAL A 63 0.12 3.63 6.23
N CYS A 64 -0.17 4.43 5.20
CA CYS A 64 -0.37 5.87 5.39
C CYS A 64 -1.57 6.15 6.29
N MET A 65 -2.73 5.51 6.08
CA MET A 65 -3.90 5.74 6.92
C MET A 65 -3.66 5.28 8.35
N TYR A 66 -3.09 4.10 8.55
CA TYR A 66 -2.88 3.55 9.89
C TYR A 66 -1.81 4.35 10.63
N VAL A 67 -0.67 4.64 10.00
CA VAL A 67 0.39 5.44 10.62
C VAL A 67 -0.09 6.86 10.86
N CYS A 68 -0.69 7.55 9.89
CA CYS A 68 -1.19 8.90 10.10
C CYS A 68 -2.29 8.94 11.16
N MET A 69 -3.28 8.05 11.12
CA MET A 69 -4.34 8.04 12.13
C MET A 69 -3.79 7.71 13.51
N TYR A 70 -2.97 6.66 13.63
CA TYR A 70 -2.46 6.23 14.92
C TYR A 70 -1.49 7.25 15.50
N VAL A 71 -0.54 7.74 14.72
CA VAL A 71 0.41 8.77 15.17
C VAL A 71 -0.31 10.07 15.46
N CYS A 72 -1.15 10.58 14.57
CA CYS A 72 -1.86 11.84 14.83
C CYS A 72 -2.81 11.71 16.02
N MET A 73 -3.63 10.65 16.10
CA MET A 73 -4.57 10.50 17.22
C MET A 73 -3.82 10.28 18.53
N TYR A 74 -2.82 9.39 18.55
CA TYR A 74 -2.10 9.09 19.78
C TYR A 74 -1.27 10.29 20.22
N VAL A 75 -0.47 10.89 19.33
CA VAL A 75 0.34 12.06 19.69
C VAL A 75 -0.54 13.23 20.05
N CYS A 76 -1.56 13.59 19.26
CA CYS A 76 -2.42 14.73 19.60
C CYS A 76 -3.20 14.48 20.89
N MET A 77 -3.81 13.30 21.08
CA MET A 77 -4.57 13.02 22.31
C MET A 77 -3.65 12.98 23.52
N TYR A 78 -2.52 12.28 23.44
CA TYR A 78 -1.62 12.13 24.57
C TYR A 78 -0.96 13.47 24.91
N VAL A 79 -0.41 14.18 23.92
CA VAL A 79 0.24 15.48 24.16
C VAL A 79 -0.79 16.49 24.64
N CYS A 80 -1.95 16.64 23.98
CA CYS A 80 -2.95 17.60 24.43
C CYS A 80 -3.49 17.24 25.82
N MET A 81 -3.84 15.98 26.09
CA MET A 81 -4.34 15.59 27.42
C MET A 81 -3.28 15.77 28.49
N TYR A 82 -2.05 15.31 28.24
CA TYR A 82 -0.98 15.38 29.24
C TYR A 82 -0.56 16.83 29.50
N VAL A 83 -0.35 17.62 28.45
CA VAL A 83 0.01 19.04 28.57
C VAL A 83 -1.13 19.83 29.18
N CYS A 84 -2.37 19.70 28.72
CA CYS A 84 -3.49 20.43 29.31
C CYS A 84 -3.71 20.01 30.76
N MET A 85 -3.70 18.72 31.09
CA MET A 85 -3.89 18.27 32.47
C MET A 85 -2.74 18.71 33.37
N TYR A 86 -1.49 18.48 32.98
CA TYR A 86 -0.35 18.89 33.80
C TYR A 86 -0.28 20.40 33.91
N VAL A 87 -0.28 21.15 32.81
CA VAL A 87 -0.14 22.60 32.86
C VAL A 87 -1.31 23.21 33.63
N CYS A 88 -2.56 22.84 33.33
CA CYS A 88 -3.70 23.40 34.06
C CYS A 88 -3.67 23.01 35.53
N MET A 89 -3.45 21.74 35.89
CA MET A 89 -3.44 21.33 37.29
C MET A 89 -2.27 21.95 38.04
N TYR A 90 -1.06 21.89 37.49
CA TYR A 90 0.13 22.40 38.16
C TYR A 90 0.06 23.92 38.27
N VAL A 91 -0.23 24.64 37.19
CA VAL A 91 -0.32 26.10 37.22
C VAL A 91 -1.46 26.55 38.13
N CYS A 92 -2.67 25.99 38.00
CA CYS A 92 -3.78 26.39 38.88
C CYS A 92 -3.46 26.09 40.35
N MET A 93 -2.93 24.90 40.67
CA MET A 93 -2.61 24.55 42.06
C MET A 93 -1.48 25.41 42.61
N TYR A 94 -0.38 25.58 41.87
CA TYR A 94 0.76 26.38 42.33
C TYR A 94 0.37 27.84 42.47
N VAL A 95 -0.25 28.43 41.45
CA VAL A 95 -0.65 29.84 41.47
C VAL A 95 -1.69 30.07 42.57
N CYS A 96 -2.74 29.25 42.67
CA CYS A 96 -3.72 29.42 43.75
C CYS A 96 -3.08 29.26 45.12
N MET A 97 -2.23 28.25 45.34
CA MET A 97 -1.56 28.06 46.64
C MET A 97 -0.62 29.22 46.98
N TYR A 98 0.22 29.64 46.03
CA TYR A 98 1.16 30.76 46.26
C TYR A 98 0.41 32.06 46.50
N VAL A 99 -0.57 32.39 45.64
CA VAL A 99 -1.34 33.63 45.78
C VAL A 99 -2.14 33.61 47.08
N CYS A 100 -2.83 32.53 47.42
CA CYS A 100 -3.54 32.43 48.68
C CYS A 100 -2.60 32.56 49.89
N MET A 101 -1.44 31.89 49.88
CA MET A 101 -0.45 31.98 50.96
C MET A 101 0.10 33.41 51.10
N TYR A 102 0.49 34.05 49.99
CA TYR A 102 0.99 35.42 50.01
C TYR A 102 -0.07 36.41 50.47
N VAL A 103 -1.29 36.32 49.94
CA VAL A 103 -2.40 37.20 50.34
C VAL A 103 -2.72 37.00 51.81
N CYS A 104 -2.85 35.75 52.29
CA CYS A 104 -3.09 35.47 53.70
C CYS A 104 -1.96 36.02 54.59
N MET A 105 -0.69 35.85 54.22
CA MET A 105 0.45 36.39 54.96
C MET A 105 0.41 37.92 55.02
N TYR A 106 0.18 38.60 53.89
CA TYR A 106 0.10 40.05 53.85
C TYR A 106 -1.10 40.58 54.65
N VAL A 107 -2.28 39.96 54.54
CA VAL A 107 -3.47 40.35 55.31
C VAL A 107 -3.26 40.11 56.80
N CYS A 108 -2.61 39.01 57.20
CA CYS A 108 -2.28 38.74 58.60
C CYS A 108 -1.22 39.70 59.15
N MET A 109 -0.25 40.15 58.35
CA MET A 109 0.74 41.16 58.76
C MET A 109 0.19 42.59 58.76
N LEU A 110 -0.79 42.89 57.92
CA LEU A 110 -1.49 44.19 57.86
C LEU A 110 -2.63 44.30 58.88
N LYS A 111 -3.03 43.20 59.54
CA LYS A 111 -3.96 43.25 60.66
C LYS A 111 -3.27 44.01 61.79
N PRO A 112 -3.73 45.23 62.15
CA PRO A 112 -3.13 45.95 63.25
C PRO A 112 -3.33 45.11 64.51
N LYS A 113 -2.26 44.93 65.29
CA LYS A 113 -2.35 44.59 66.71
C LYS A 113 -3.16 45.68 67.41
N HIS A 114 -4.48 45.52 67.44
CA HIS A 114 -5.34 46.12 68.45
C HIS A 114 -5.81 44.99 69.36
N ASP A 115 -4.82 44.34 69.98
CA ASP A 115 -4.99 43.70 71.28
C ASP A 115 -4.33 44.65 72.28
N GLU A 116 -5.11 45.60 72.80
CA GLU A 116 -5.03 46.28 74.10
C GLU A 116 -6.30 47.11 74.31
#